data_AF-A0A2E7SB41-F1
#
_entry.id   AF-A0A2E7SB41-F1
#
_cell.length_a   1.000
_cell.length_b   1.000
_cell.length_c   1.000
_cell.angle_alpha   90.00
_cell.angle_beta   90.00
_cell.angle_gamma   90.00
#
_symmetry.space_group_name_H-M   'P 1'
#
loop_
_entity.id
_entity.type
_entity.pdbx_description
1 polymer ?
#
loop_
_entity_poly.entity_id
_entity_poly.type
_entity_poly.pdbx_seq_one_letter_code
_entity_poly.pdbx_strand_id
1 'polypeptide(L)'
;MARFSVTDSDGVTNLIEAEESYVKDNYESYDLIVDPPHQVVPETVQSAREWRDQELKDTDWIAQTPDYPKRDNYLTYRQALRDWPATNDDDEYINDFPATRPELEKEEEEAEG
;
A
#
# COMPACT_ATOMS: atom_id res chain seq x y z
N MET A 1 -6.27 -5.94 28.42
CA MET A 1 -5.54 -7.22 28.36
C MET A 1 -4.65 -7.17 27.14
N ALA A 2 -3.39 -7.56 27.28
CA ALA A 2 -2.41 -7.59 26.20
C ALA A 2 -2.13 -9.04 25.83
N ARG A 3 -1.62 -9.25 24.61
CA ARG A 3 -1.20 -10.57 24.15
C ARG A 3 0.27 -10.77 24.48
N PHE A 4 0.61 -11.91 25.06
CA PHE A 4 1.97 -12.26 25.44
C PHE A 4 2.34 -13.62 24.85
N SER A 5 3.59 -13.74 24.44
CA SER A 5 4.24 -15.00 24.13
C SER A 5 4.96 -15.45 25.40
N VAL A 6 4.47 -16.52 26.03
CA VAL A 6 5.05 -17.10 27.25
C VAL A 6 5.76 -18.39 26.91
N THR A 7 6.94 -18.61 27.49
CA THR A 7 7.68 -19.86 27.31
C THR A 7 7.68 -20.64 28.61
N ASP A 8 7.11 -21.85 28.59
CA ASP A 8 7.07 -22.76 29.72
C ASP A 8 8.43 -23.47 29.94
N SER A 9 8.61 -24.11 31.09
CA SER A 9 9.87 -24.81 31.47
C SER A 9 10.29 -25.94 30.51
N ASP A 10 9.34 -26.47 29.73
CA ASP A 10 9.60 -27.49 28.71
C ASP A 10 10.03 -26.89 27.36
N GLY A 11 10.20 -25.56 27.28
CA GLY A 11 10.59 -24.84 26.07
C GLY A 11 9.46 -24.64 25.06
N VAL A 12 8.22 -24.93 25.45
CA VAL A 12 7.03 -24.70 24.61
C VAL A 12 6.60 -23.24 24.76
N THR A 13 6.43 -22.56 23.63
CA THR A 13 5.95 -21.18 23.58
C THR A 13 4.47 -21.14 23.27
N ASN A 14 3.70 -20.47 24.14
CA ASN A 14 2.25 -20.31 24.03
C ASN A 14 1.87 -18.82 23.94
N LEU A 15 0.74 -18.53 23.29
CA LEU A 15 0.17 -17.18 23.22
C LEU A 15 -0.99 -17.06 24.20
N ILE A 16 -0.90 -16.10 25.11
CA ILE A 16 -1.93 -15.85 26.12
C ILE A 16 -2.40 -14.39 26.07
N GLU A 17 -3.67 -14.15 26.40
CA GLU A 17 -4.23 -12.81 26.62
C GLU A 17 -4.47 -12.59 28.11
N ALA A 18 -3.72 -11.67 28.72
CA ALA A 18 -3.78 -11.43 30.16
C ALA A 18 -3.36 -10.00 30.51
N GLU A 19 -3.38 -9.66 31.79
CA GLU A 19 -2.70 -8.46 32.30
C GLU A 19 -1.21 -8.76 32.53
N GLU A 20 -0.33 -7.78 32.33
CA GLU A 20 1.12 -7.97 32.49
C GLU A 20 1.49 -8.44 33.90
N SER A 21 0.81 -7.92 34.92
CA SER A 21 0.96 -8.36 36.31
C SER A 21 0.73 -9.86 36.47
N TYR A 22 -0.32 -10.40 35.84
CA TYR A 22 -0.60 -11.83 35.85
C TYR A 22 0.50 -12.63 35.13
N VAL A 23 0.95 -12.18 33.97
CA VAL A 23 1.99 -12.88 33.21
C VAL A 23 3.30 -12.92 34.00
N LYS A 24 3.67 -11.80 34.62
CA LYS A 24 4.88 -11.67 35.45
C LYS A 24 4.85 -12.55 36.71
N ASP A 25 3.69 -12.69 37.34
CA ASP A 25 3.55 -13.50 38.55
C ASP A 25 3.50 -15.02 38.25
N ASN A 26 3.14 -15.42 37.03
CA ASN A 26 2.93 -16.83 36.66
C ASN A 26 3.97 -17.41 35.69
N TYR A 27 4.70 -16.58 34.95
CA TYR A 27 5.67 -17.02 33.93
C TYR A 27 7.03 -16.37 34.13
N GLU A 28 8.09 -17.19 34.10
CA GLU A 28 9.46 -16.73 34.28
C GLU A 28 10.01 -16.00 33.04
N SER A 29 9.52 -16.37 31.84
CA SER A 29 9.92 -15.78 30.56
C SER A 29 8.70 -15.46 29.71
N TYR A 30 8.55 -14.18 29.36
CA TYR A 30 7.47 -13.69 28.53
C TYR A 30 7.91 -12.51 27.66
N ASP A 31 7.30 -12.42 26.47
CA ASP A 31 7.43 -11.29 25.55
C ASP A 31 6.06 -10.70 25.28
N LEU A 32 5.95 -9.38 25.37
CA LEU A 32 4.74 -8.66 24.95
C LEU A 32 4.63 -8.74 23.43
N ILE A 33 3.52 -9.31 22.95
CA ILE A 33 3.16 -9.23 21.55
C ILE A 33 2.44 -7.91 21.35
N VAL A 34 3.21 -6.92 20.94
CA VAL A 34 2.67 -5.71 20.37
C VAL A 34 2.25 -6.10 18.96
N ASP A 35 0.95 -6.37 18.76
CA ASP A 35 0.42 -6.41 17.41
C ASP A 35 0.84 -5.10 16.75
N PRO A 36 1.57 -5.13 15.62
CA PRO A 36 1.93 -3.91 14.93
C PRO A 36 0.62 -3.14 14.72
N PRO A 37 0.57 -1.84 15.04
CA PRO A 37 -0.65 -1.08 14.85
C PRO A 37 -1.11 -1.36 13.44
N HIS A 38 -2.32 -1.93 13.29
CA HIS A 38 -2.91 -2.15 11.98
C HIS A 38 -2.89 -0.77 11.35
N GLN A 39 -1.97 -0.54 10.41
CA GLN A 39 -1.73 0.80 9.90
C GLN A 39 -3.03 1.21 9.22
N VAL A 40 -3.79 2.06 9.89
CA VAL A 40 -5.06 2.55 9.39
C VAL A 40 -4.68 3.45 8.23
N VAL A 41 -4.56 2.87 7.04
CA VAL A 41 -4.29 3.63 5.83
C VAL A 41 -5.44 4.62 5.67
N PRO A 42 -5.17 5.92 5.51
CA PRO A 42 -6.23 6.90 5.28
C PRO A 42 -7.08 6.46 4.08
N GLU A 43 -8.40 6.63 4.15
CA GLU A 43 -9.29 6.26 3.04
C GLU A 43 -8.86 6.91 1.71
N THR A 44 -8.31 8.12 1.76
CA THR A 44 -7.75 8.84 0.61
C THR A 44 -6.58 8.09 -0.05
N VAL A 45 -5.72 7.44 0.74
CA VAL A 45 -4.60 6.63 0.26
C VAL A 45 -5.12 5.35 -0.40
N GLN A 46 -6.13 4.72 0.19
CA GLN A 46 -6.73 3.51 -0.37
C GLN A 46 -7.43 3.80 -1.71
N SER A 47 -8.30 4.80 -1.74
CA SER A 47 -9.00 5.20 -2.97
C SER A 47 -8.06 5.65 -4.08
N ALA A 48 -6.94 6.31 -3.74
CA ALA A 48 -5.91 6.69 -4.71
C ALA A 48 -5.23 5.47 -5.34
N ARG A 49 -4.89 4.44 -4.54
CA ARG A 49 -4.33 3.17 -5.04
C ARG A 49 -5.32 2.41 -5.92
N GLU A 50 -6.57 2.32 -5.48
CA GLU A 50 -7.64 1.67 -6.24
C GLU A 50 -7.85 2.35 -7.61
N TRP A 51 -7.88 3.68 -7.63
CA TRP A 51 -7.99 4.44 -8.88
C TRP A 51 -6.81 4.16 -9.83
N ARG A 52 -5.57 4.21 -9.34
CA ARG A 52 -4.38 3.91 -10.14
C ARG A 52 -4.43 2.49 -10.72
N ASP A 53 -4.81 1.51 -9.90
CA ASP A 53 -4.88 0.11 -10.33
C ASP A 53 -5.97 -0.08 -11.40
N GLN A 54 -7.08 0.64 -11.28
CA GLN A 54 -8.14 0.65 -12.27
C GLN A 54 -7.66 1.28 -13.60
N GLU A 55 -6.97 2.43 -13.56
CA GLU A 55 -6.39 3.05 -14.77
C GLU A 55 -5.35 2.15 -15.45
N LEU A 56 -4.48 1.50 -14.67
CA LEU A 56 -3.51 0.54 -15.19
C LEU A 56 -4.18 -0.69 -15.80
N LYS A 57 -5.34 -1.11 -15.31
CA LYS A 57 -6.11 -2.20 -15.90
C LYS A 57 -6.78 -1.77 -17.20
N ASP A 58 -7.43 -0.61 -17.20
CA ASP A 58 -8.22 -0.12 -18.33
C ASP A 58 -7.35 0.26 -19.54
N THR A 59 -6.09 0.63 -19.30
CA THR A 59 -5.14 1.00 -20.35
C THR A 59 -4.17 -0.13 -20.75
N ASP A 60 -4.28 -1.33 -20.18
CA ASP A 60 -3.29 -2.41 -20.43
C ASP A 60 -3.28 -2.91 -21.87
N TRP A 61 -4.47 -3.12 -22.44
CA TRP A 61 -4.65 -3.63 -23.79
C TRP A 61 -4.06 -2.69 -24.86
N ILE A 62 -3.98 -1.38 -24.59
CA ILE A 62 -3.39 -0.38 -25.49
C ILE A 62 -1.89 -0.64 -25.65
N ALA A 63 -1.20 -0.98 -24.56
CA ALA A 63 0.23 -1.28 -24.60
C ALA A 63 0.53 -2.50 -25.50
N GLN A 64 -0.42 -3.44 -25.59
CA GLN A 64 -0.33 -4.65 -26.40
C GLN A 64 -0.75 -4.45 -27.87
N THR A 65 -1.29 -3.29 -28.24
CA THR A 65 -1.82 -3.01 -29.58
C THR A 65 -0.90 -2.02 -30.32
N PRO A 66 0.06 -2.48 -31.15
CA PRO A 66 1.07 -1.60 -31.77
C PRO A 66 0.47 -0.47 -32.62
N ASP A 67 -0.63 -0.75 -33.32
CA ASP A 67 -1.31 0.19 -34.22
C ASP A 67 -2.30 1.13 -33.51
N TYR A 68 -2.34 1.14 -32.18
CA TYR A 68 -3.26 1.99 -31.44
C TYR A 68 -2.85 3.47 -31.55
N PRO A 69 -3.78 4.38 -31.90
CA PRO A 69 -3.48 5.82 -31.97
C PRO A 69 -2.93 6.34 -30.64
N LYS A 70 -1.84 7.12 -30.68
CA LYS A 70 -1.23 7.73 -29.49
C LYS A 70 -0.77 6.70 -28.44
N ARG A 71 -0.43 5.47 -28.87
CA ARG A 71 0.08 4.41 -27.99
C ARG A 71 1.23 4.88 -27.09
N ASP A 72 2.15 5.68 -27.63
CA ASP A 72 3.30 6.19 -26.88
C ASP A 72 2.87 7.09 -25.70
N ASN A 73 1.82 7.91 -25.86
CA ASN A 73 1.25 8.70 -24.77
C ASN A 73 0.70 7.80 -23.66
N TYR A 74 0.02 6.71 -24.02
CA TYR A 74 -0.46 5.73 -23.06
C TYR A 74 0.67 4.98 -22.37
N LEU A 75 1.77 4.68 -23.05
CA LEU A 75 2.94 4.08 -22.41
C LEU A 75 3.57 5.01 -21.38
N THR A 76 3.75 6.29 -21.72
CA THR A 76 4.24 7.32 -20.80
C THR A 76 3.31 7.50 -19.60
N TYR A 77 1.99 7.59 -19.85
CA TYR A 77 1.00 7.71 -18.78
C TYR A 77 1.00 6.50 -17.83
N ARG A 78 1.08 5.28 -18.37
CA ARG A 78 1.18 4.05 -17.58
C ARG A 78 2.46 3.98 -16.76
N GLN A 79 3.56 4.54 -17.27
CA GLN A 79 4.80 4.66 -16.49
C GLN A 79 4.60 5.62 -15.31
N ALA A 80 4.03 6.81 -15.56
CA ALA A 80 3.72 7.77 -14.49
C ALA A 80 2.77 7.20 -13.42
N LEU A 81 1.78 6.39 -13.81
CA LEU A 81 0.90 5.67 -12.88
C LEU A 81 1.67 4.63 -12.04
N ARG A 82 2.66 3.93 -12.61
CA ARG A 82 3.47 2.95 -11.86
C ARG A 82 4.44 3.62 -10.90
N ASP A 83 4.95 4.79 -11.26
CA ASP A 83 5.83 5.59 -10.42
C ASP A 83 5.06 6.34 -9.32
N TRP A 84 3.73 6.21 -9.26
CA TRP A 84 2.84 6.86 -8.28
C TRP A 84 2.07 5.81 -7.46
N PRO A 85 2.26 5.71 -6.12
CA PRO A 85 3.15 6.49 -5.27
C PRO A 85 4.63 6.12 -5.43
N ALA A 86 5.50 7.08 -5.17
CA ALA A 86 6.91 6.89 -4.92
C ALA A 86 7.21 7.13 -3.44
N THR A 87 8.06 6.31 -2.84
CA THR A 87 8.54 6.46 -1.47
C THR A 87 10.06 6.60 -1.42
N ASN A 88 10.58 7.25 -0.38
CA ASN A 88 12.01 7.23 -0.06
C ASN A 88 12.39 5.97 0.74
N ASP A 89 13.66 5.85 1.12
CA ASP A 89 14.17 4.74 1.97
C ASP A 89 13.53 4.68 3.36
N ASP A 90 12.89 5.78 3.80
CA ASP A 90 12.18 5.92 5.07
C ASP A 90 10.65 5.65 4.94
N ASP A 91 10.20 5.10 3.80
CA ASP A 91 8.78 4.80 3.47
C ASP A 91 7.84 6.04 3.41
N GLU A 92 8.40 7.24 3.27
CA GLU A 92 7.62 8.48 3.12
C GLU A 92 7.31 8.77 1.64
N TYR A 93 6.08 9.22 1.33
CA TYR A 93 5.70 9.58 -0.03
C TYR A 93 6.43 10.82 -0.53
N ILE A 94 7.02 10.75 -1.74
CA ILE A 94 7.85 11.84 -2.31
C ILE A 94 7.26 12.48 -3.57
N ASN A 95 6.09 12.07 -4.03
CA ASN A 95 5.50 12.54 -5.29
C ASN A 95 4.03 12.99 -5.17
N ASP A 96 3.75 13.81 -4.16
CA ASP A 96 2.44 14.42 -3.86
C ASP A 96 1.27 13.41 -3.76
N PHE A 97 1.55 12.12 -3.66
CA PHE A 97 0.56 11.09 -3.36
C PHE A 97 0.04 11.28 -1.92
N PRO A 98 -1.28 11.12 -1.66
CA PRO A 98 -2.37 10.82 -2.59
C PRO A 98 -3.08 12.08 -3.15
N ALA A 99 -2.51 13.27 -2.97
CA ALA A 99 -3.16 14.55 -3.27
C ALA A 99 -3.31 14.83 -4.78
N THR A 100 -2.36 14.36 -5.59
CA THR A 100 -2.36 14.55 -7.06
C THR A 100 -2.68 13.27 -7.79
N ARG A 101 -2.92 13.32 -9.11
CA ARG A 101 -3.06 12.14 -9.96
C ARG A 101 -2.30 12.39 -11.26
N PRO A 102 -1.59 11.40 -11.80
CA PRO A 102 -1.08 11.49 -13.17
C PRO A 102 -2.24 11.73 -14.15
N GLU A 103 -2.00 12.51 -15.20
CA GLU A 103 -2.99 12.80 -16.24
C GLU A 103 -2.49 12.29 -17.60
N LEU A 104 -3.39 11.72 -18.40
CA LEU A 104 -3.10 11.34 -19.77
C LEU A 104 -3.13 12.61 -20.64
N GLU A 105 -2.04 12.88 -21.36
CA GLU A 105 -2.00 13.96 -22.36
C GLU A 105 -3.00 13.68 -23.49
N LYS A 106 -4.14 14.38 -23.44
CA LYS A 106 -5.12 14.44 -24.53
C LYS A 106 -4.74 15.63 -25.39
N GLU A 107 -4.15 15.40 -26.57
CA GLU A 107 -4.12 16.48 -27.57
C GLU A 107 -5.57 16.84 -27.87
N GLU A 108 -5.94 18.09 -27.59
CA GLU A 108 -7.19 18.70 -28.02
C GLU A 108 -7.29 18.50 -29.54
N GLU A 109 -8.23 17.67 -29.96
CA GLU A 109 -8.66 17.62 -31.35
C GLU A 109 -9.29 19.00 -31.62
N GLU A 110 -8.57 19.85 -32.34
CA GLU A 110 -9.07 21.11 -32.86
C GLU A 110 -10.36 20.82 -33.62
N ALA A 111 -11.50 21.03 -32.97
CA ALA A 111 -12.80 21.09 -33.60
C ALA A 111 -12.86 22.42 -34.38
N GLU A 112 -12.17 22.46 -35.52
CA GLU A 112 -12.44 23.46 -36.55
C GLU A 112 -13.62 22.96 -37.39
N GLY A 113 -14.78 23.60 -37.18
CA GLY A 113 -16.01 23.41 -37.95
C GLY A 113 -16.79 24.70 -38.02
#